data_AF-A0A5C5XTE6-F1
#
_entry.id   AF-A0A5C5XTE6-F1
#
_cell.length_a   1.000
_cell.length_b   1.000
_cell.length_c   1.000
_cell.angle_alpha   90.00
_cell.angle_beta   90.00
_cell.angle_gamma   90.00
#
_symmetry.space_group_name_H-M   'P 1'
#
loop_
_entity.id
_entity.type
_entity.pdbx_description
1 polymer ?
#
loop_
_entity_poly.entity_id
_entity_poly.type
_entity_poly.pdbx_seq_one_letter_code
_entity_poly.pdbx_strand_id
1 'polypeptide(L)'
;MDEQSIQLISDSRPSLPMRPGSCEKIDYEYVREGMCNAFMFVEPLGGWREVHVSTTKKAIDWAGYVQWLVDHPRYKNAKRITLVCDNLNTHWAGSLYAAFAADEAFRILNRIELR
;
A
#
# COMPACT_ATOMS: atom_id res chain seq x y z
N MET A 1 -2.07 -0.09 -9.10
CA MET A 1 -1.87 0.05 -7.65
C MET A 1 -3.10 -0.52 -7.01
N ASP A 2 -2.89 -1.34 -6.00
CA ASP A 2 -3.97 -1.98 -5.25
C ASP A 2 -3.64 -1.92 -3.76
N GLU A 3 -4.64 -2.11 -2.93
CA GLU A 3 -4.56 -1.87 -1.51
C GLU A 3 -5.36 -2.91 -0.72
N GLN A 4 -4.75 -3.42 0.33
CA GLN A 4 -5.34 -4.50 1.13
C GLN A 4 -5.26 -4.14 2.61
N SER A 5 -6.43 -4.16 3.27
CA SER A 5 -6.50 -4.09 4.73
C SER A 5 -6.05 -5.42 5.33
N ILE A 6 -5.08 -5.37 6.23
CA ILE A 6 -4.49 -6.54 6.88
C ILE A 6 -4.81 -6.49 8.37
N GLN A 7 -5.32 -7.61 8.89
CA GLN A 7 -5.50 -7.78 10.31
C GLN A 7 -4.17 -8.17 10.96
N LEU A 8 -3.80 -7.45 12.02
CA LEU A 8 -2.66 -7.81 12.85
C LEU A 8 -3.16 -8.78 13.93
N ILE A 9 -2.55 -9.95 14.00
CA ILE A 9 -2.90 -11.00 14.96
C ILE A 9 -1.65 -11.52 15.66
N SER A 10 -1.81 -11.85 16.93
CA SER A 10 -0.81 -12.55 17.74
C SER A 10 -1.43 -13.84 18.27
N ASP A 11 -0.59 -14.83 18.57
CA ASP A 11 -1.06 -16.05 19.22
C ASP A 11 -1.51 -15.72 20.64
N SER A 12 -2.69 -16.21 21.04
CA SER A 12 -3.15 -16.03 22.42
C SER A 12 -2.27 -16.76 23.44
N ARG A 13 -1.53 -17.79 23.00
CA ARG A 13 -0.73 -18.69 23.83
C ARG A 13 0.46 -19.23 23.02
N PRO A 14 1.61 -19.55 23.66
CA PRO A 14 2.74 -20.18 22.98
C PRO A 14 2.39 -21.56 22.39
N SER A 15 3.02 -21.90 21.25
CA SER A 15 2.89 -23.23 20.65
C SER A 15 3.47 -24.33 21.55
N LEU A 16 2.92 -25.55 21.43
CA LEU A 16 3.51 -26.73 22.05
C LEU A 16 4.59 -27.29 21.14
N PRO A 17 5.83 -27.49 21.65
CA PRO A 17 6.95 -27.91 20.83
C PRO A 17 6.74 -29.31 20.25
N MET A 18 7.37 -29.56 19.10
CA MET A 18 7.45 -30.88 18.48
C MET A 18 7.97 -31.94 19.44
N ARG A 19 7.43 -33.15 19.34
CA ARG A 19 7.89 -34.34 20.05
C ARG A 19 8.10 -35.47 19.04
N PRO A 20 8.96 -36.46 19.31
CA PRO A 20 9.11 -37.61 18.41
C PRO A 20 7.76 -38.21 18.04
N GLY A 21 7.45 -38.29 16.74
CA GLY A 21 6.17 -38.78 16.22
C GLY A 21 5.01 -37.78 16.27
N SER A 22 5.25 -36.48 16.52
CA SER A 22 4.21 -35.45 16.53
C SER A 22 4.72 -34.10 16.04
N CYS A 23 3.95 -33.45 15.16
CA CYS A 23 4.20 -32.09 14.70
C CYS A 23 3.97 -31.06 15.82
N GLU A 24 4.45 -29.83 15.60
CA GLU A 24 4.15 -28.68 16.44
C GLU A 24 2.64 -28.45 16.50
N LYS A 25 2.13 -28.09 17.67
CA LYS A 25 0.73 -27.76 17.85
C LYS A 25 0.60 -26.29 18.15
N ILE A 26 -0.02 -25.58 17.22
CA ILE A 26 -0.37 -24.16 17.33
C ILE A 26 -1.86 -24.11 17.67
N ASP A 27 -2.22 -23.32 18.68
CA ASP A 27 -3.62 -23.07 19.03
C ASP A 27 -4.28 -22.20 17.96
N TYR A 28 -5.56 -22.38 17.72
CA TYR A 28 -6.30 -21.57 16.75
C TYR A 28 -6.76 -20.22 17.35
N GLU A 29 -6.74 -20.09 18.69
CA GLU A 29 -7.13 -18.85 19.38
C GLU A 29 -6.08 -17.75 19.19
N TYR A 30 -6.50 -16.60 18.65
CA TYR A 30 -5.63 -15.45 18.40
C TYR A 30 -6.16 -14.18 19.09
N VAL A 31 -5.25 -13.24 19.35
CA VAL A 31 -5.58 -11.89 19.82
C VAL A 31 -5.53 -10.94 18.63
N ARG A 32 -6.55 -10.07 18.50
CA ARG A 32 -6.60 -9.05 17.45
C ARG A 32 -5.83 -7.81 17.93
N GLU A 33 -4.70 -7.54 17.29
CA GLU A 33 -3.78 -6.45 17.61
C GLU A 33 -4.06 -5.18 16.77
N GLY A 34 -5.16 -5.17 16.03
CA GLY A 34 -5.59 -4.04 15.21
C GLY A 34 -5.55 -4.35 13.71
N MET A 35 -5.37 -3.29 12.93
CA MET A 35 -5.42 -3.33 11.47
C MET A 35 -4.35 -2.40 10.88
N CYS A 36 -3.83 -2.76 9.72
CA CYS A 36 -3.05 -1.87 8.86
C CYS A 36 -3.53 -1.98 7.41
N ASN A 37 -3.00 -1.15 6.52
CA ASN A 37 -3.27 -1.19 5.09
C ASN A 37 -1.96 -1.26 4.32
N ALA A 38 -1.86 -2.25 3.44
CA ALA A 38 -0.76 -2.38 2.50
C ALA A 38 -1.15 -1.78 1.16
N PHE A 39 -0.38 -0.82 0.67
CA PHE A 39 -0.49 -0.21 -0.66
C PHE A 39 0.59 -0.80 -1.55
N MET A 40 0.18 -1.48 -2.63
CA MET A 40 1.09 -2.13 -3.57
C MET A 40 1.11 -1.42 -4.91
N PHE A 41 2.30 -1.03 -5.35
CA PHE A 41 2.58 -0.59 -6.70
C PHE A 41 3.25 -1.73 -7.46
N VAL A 42 2.81 -1.98 -8.68
CA VAL A 42 3.35 -3.07 -9.51
C VAL A 42 3.49 -2.59 -10.95
N GLU A 43 4.62 -2.92 -11.55
CA GLU A 43 4.88 -2.79 -12.98
C GLU A 43 5.15 -4.20 -13.53
N PRO A 44 4.11 -4.92 -13.98
CA PRO A 44 4.23 -6.34 -14.34
C PRO A 44 5.28 -6.61 -15.41
N LEU A 45 5.30 -5.79 -16.46
CA LEU A 45 6.27 -5.93 -17.57
C LEU A 45 7.70 -5.58 -17.16
N GLY A 46 7.85 -4.75 -16.12
CA GLY A 46 9.14 -4.36 -15.56
C GLY A 46 9.63 -5.28 -14.45
N GLY A 47 8.84 -6.32 -14.09
CA GLY A 47 9.14 -7.26 -13.01
C GLY A 47 9.31 -6.59 -11.65
N TRP A 48 8.69 -5.42 -11.44
CA TRP A 48 8.91 -4.59 -10.26
C TRP A 48 7.64 -4.42 -9.45
N ARG A 49 7.79 -4.43 -8.13
CA ARG A 49 6.73 -4.09 -7.19
C ARG A 49 7.32 -3.46 -5.93
N GLU A 50 6.53 -2.62 -5.30
CA GLU A 50 6.85 -2.05 -3.99
C GLU A 50 5.59 -1.98 -3.14
N VAL A 51 5.75 -2.18 -1.83
CA VAL A 51 4.66 -2.19 -0.87
C VAL A 51 4.97 -1.21 0.25
N HIS A 52 4.02 -0.34 0.54
CA HIS A 52 4.05 0.54 1.70
C HIS A 52 2.94 0.14 2.67
N VAL A 53 3.23 0.19 3.97
CA VAL A 53 2.23 -0.11 5.00
C VAL A 53 1.88 1.18 5.73
N SER A 54 0.59 1.48 5.81
CA SER A 54 0.04 2.57 6.64
C SER A 54 -0.88 2.00 7.72
N THR A 55 -1.01 2.73 8.83
CA THR A 55 -2.03 2.46 9.84
C THR A 55 -3.42 2.93 9.39
N THR A 56 -3.49 3.81 8.39
CA THR A 56 -4.74 4.36 7.86
C THR A 56 -4.92 4.08 6.38
N LYS A 57 -6.16 4.27 5.90
CA LYS A 57 -6.56 4.19 4.49
C LYS A 57 -7.25 5.48 4.07
N LYS A 58 -6.53 6.60 4.13
CA LYS A 58 -7.06 7.93 3.82
C LYS A 58 -6.57 8.39 2.45
N ALA A 59 -7.31 9.33 1.85
CA ALA A 59 -6.91 10.02 0.62
C ALA A 59 -5.50 10.62 0.70
N ILE A 60 -5.11 11.12 1.88
CA ILE A 60 -3.77 11.69 2.11
C ILE A 60 -2.66 10.63 2.11
N ASP A 61 -2.94 9.39 2.56
CA ASP A 61 -1.98 8.28 2.50
C ASP A 61 -1.72 7.96 1.03
N TRP A 62 -2.78 7.79 0.26
CA TRP A 62 -2.71 7.56 -1.18
C TRP A 62 -1.94 8.67 -1.90
N ALA A 63 -2.26 9.94 -1.63
CA ALA A 63 -1.58 11.08 -2.24
C ALA A 63 -0.08 11.08 -1.94
N GLY A 64 0.31 10.77 -0.70
CA GLY A 64 1.71 10.59 -0.30
C GLY A 64 2.43 9.51 -1.11
N TYR A 65 1.80 8.35 -1.29
CA TYR A 65 2.40 7.26 -2.07
C TYR A 65 2.44 7.57 -3.57
N VAL A 66 1.49 8.32 -4.11
CA VAL A 66 1.54 8.79 -5.50
C VAL A 66 2.66 9.81 -5.71
N GLN A 67 2.88 10.74 -4.77
CA GLN A 67 4.03 11.65 -4.81
C GLN A 67 5.33 10.84 -4.80
N TRP A 68 5.46 9.90 -3.87
CA TRP A 68 6.61 9.00 -3.80
C TRP A 68 6.85 8.28 -5.14
N LEU A 69 5.79 7.76 -5.78
CA LEU A 69 5.90 7.08 -7.08
C LEU A 69 6.42 8.01 -8.18
N VAL A 70 5.91 9.25 -8.24
CA VAL A 70 6.31 10.26 -9.24
C VAL A 70 7.78 10.64 -9.07
N ASP A 71 8.24 10.73 -7.82
CA ASP A 71 9.61 11.14 -7.47
C ASP A 71 10.59 9.95 -7.46
N HIS A 72 10.09 8.72 -7.56
CA HIS A 72 10.89 7.51 -7.54
C HIS A 72 11.91 7.49 -8.70
N PRO A 73 13.22 7.21 -8.44
CA PRO A 73 14.27 7.29 -9.46
C PRO A 73 14.01 6.46 -10.71
N ARG A 74 13.31 5.33 -10.59
CA ARG A 74 12.93 4.46 -11.71
C ARG A 74 12.14 5.20 -12.78
N TYR A 75 11.28 6.12 -12.37
CA TYR A 75 10.37 6.86 -13.27
C TYR A 75 10.84 8.27 -13.56
N LYS A 76 12.07 8.65 -13.16
CA LYS A 76 12.64 9.97 -13.42
C LYS A 76 12.52 10.40 -14.89
N ASN A 77 12.86 9.49 -15.80
CA ASN A 77 12.85 9.72 -17.25
C ASN A 77 11.50 9.42 -17.91
N ALA A 78 10.52 8.91 -17.18
CA ALA A 78 9.19 8.69 -17.71
C ALA A 78 8.52 10.04 -17.96
N LYS A 79 7.94 10.22 -19.16
CA LYS A 79 7.17 11.44 -19.48
C LYS A 79 5.88 11.51 -18.67
N ARG A 80 5.23 10.35 -18.50
CA ARG A 80 4.01 10.16 -17.73
C ARG A 80 3.95 8.73 -17.19
N ILE A 81 3.35 8.55 -16.02
CA ILE A 81 3.11 7.25 -15.38
C ILE A 81 1.61 6.95 -15.48
N THR A 82 1.22 5.92 -16.21
CA THR A 82 -0.18 5.45 -16.21
C THR A 82 -0.41 4.63 -14.95
N LEU A 83 -1.14 5.21 -14.00
CA LEU A 83 -1.45 4.62 -12.71
C LEU A 83 -2.87 4.03 -12.76
N VAL A 84 -2.94 2.72 -12.99
CA VAL A 84 -4.21 1.97 -12.97
C VAL A 84 -4.59 1.66 -11.52
N CYS A 85 -5.79 2.06 -11.11
CA CYS A 85 -6.32 1.83 -9.76
C CYS A 85 -7.77 1.32 -9.84
N ASP A 86 -8.35 0.89 -8.73
CA ASP A 86 -9.81 0.73 -8.64
C ASP A 86 -10.50 2.11 -8.57
N ASN A 87 -11.83 2.11 -8.72
CA ASN A 87 -12.63 3.34 -8.67
C ASN A 87 -13.03 3.71 -7.23
N LEU A 88 -12.05 3.76 -6.33
CA LEU A 88 -12.27 4.20 -4.95
C LEU A 88 -12.34 5.73 -4.86
N ASN A 89 -13.13 6.24 -3.91
CA ASN A 89 -13.33 7.68 -3.69
C ASN A 89 -12.06 8.45 -3.28
N THR A 90 -10.96 7.76 -3.01
CA THR A 90 -9.64 8.32 -2.71
C THR A 90 -8.78 8.50 -3.96
N HIS A 91 -9.10 7.85 -5.08
CA HIS A 91 -8.25 7.77 -6.28
C HIS A 91 -8.60 8.84 -7.31
N TRP A 92 -8.52 10.11 -6.90
CA TRP A 92 -8.85 11.22 -7.79
C TRP A 92 -7.96 12.43 -7.53
N ALA A 93 -7.95 13.35 -8.50
CA ALA A 93 -7.05 14.51 -8.49
C ALA A 93 -7.17 15.38 -7.22
N GLY A 94 -8.37 15.54 -6.66
CA GLY A 94 -8.54 16.37 -5.47
C GLY A 94 -7.97 15.77 -4.20
N SER A 95 -7.69 14.46 -4.15
CA SER A 95 -6.90 13.88 -3.05
C SER A 95 -5.49 14.47 -3.01
N LEU A 96 -4.90 14.79 -4.16
CA LEU A 96 -3.59 15.47 -4.23
C LEU A 96 -3.69 16.91 -3.71
N TYR A 97 -4.73 17.65 -4.10
CA TYR A 97 -4.97 19.02 -3.64
C TYR A 97 -5.38 19.10 -2.15
N ALA A 98 -5.93 18.01 -1.60
CA ALA A 98 -6.20 17.91 -0.17
C ALA A 98 -4.93 17.65 0.64
N ALA A 99 -3.92 17.00 0.04
CA ALA A 99 -2.68 16.61 0.72
C ALA A 99 -1.53 17.62 0.54
N PHE A 100 -1.49 18.33 -0.60
CA PHE A 100 -0.37 19.19 -0.99
C PHE A 100 -0.82 20.59 -1.38
N ALA A 101 0.15 21.52 -1.39
CA ALA A 101 -0.03 22.83 -2.00
C ALA A 101 -0.37 22.69 -3.50
N ALA A 102 -1.08 23.67 -4.05
CA ALA A 102 -1.66 23.57 -5.39
C ALA A 102 -0.62 23.38 -6.50
N ASP A 103 0.56 24.00 -6.37
CA ASP A 103 1.70 23.86 -7.28
C ASP A 103 2.27 22.43 -7.28
N GLU A 104 2.42 21.85 -6.10
CA GLU A 104 2.92 20.48 -5.94
C GLU A 104 1.88 19.44 -6.40
N ALA A 105 0.61 19.61 -6.01
CA ALA A 105 -0.47 18.77 -6.48
C ALA A 105 -0.57 18.79 -8.01
N PHE A 106 -0.43 19.97 -8.63
CA PHE A 106 -0.41 20.13 -10.08
C PHE A 106 0.81 19.45 -10.73
N ARG A 107 2.01 19.57 -10.14
CA ARG A 107 3.21 18.87 -10.62
C ARG A 107 3.01 17.36 -10.65
N ILE A 108 2.52 16.78 -9.56
CA ILE A 108 2.26 15.34 -9.44
C ILE A 108 1.20 14.91 -10.44
N LEU A 109 0.08 15.65 -10.51
CA LEU A 109 -1.02 15.33 -11.41
C LEU A 109 -0.60 15.34 -12.89
N ASN A 110 0.28 16.26 -13.30
CA ASN A 110 0.80 16.30 -14.67
C ASN A 110 1.75 15.14 -15.01
N ARG A 111 2.30 14.46 -13.99
CA ARG A 111 3.20 13.32 -14.16
C ARG A 111 2.46 11.99 -14.21
N ILE A 112 1.18 11.95 -13.86
CA ILE A 112 0.39 10.72 -13.82
C ILE A 112 -0.79 10.77 -14.78
N GLU A 113 -1.26 9.60 -15.18
CA GLU A 113 -2.57 9.40 -15.80
C GLU A 113 -3.31 8.36 -14.96
N LEU A 114 -4.41 8.77 -14.32
CA LEU A 114 -5.27 7.86 -13.56
C LEU A 114 -6.18 7.09 -14.52
N ARG A 115 -6.24 5.77 -14.36
CA ARG A 115 -7.03 4.84 -15.16
C ARG A 115 -7.83 3.89 -14.28
#